data_AF-A0A965C4M7-F1
#
_entry.id   AF-A0A965C4M7-F1
#
_cell.length_a   1.000
_cell.length_b   1.000
_cell.length_c   1.000
_cell.angle_alpha   90.00
_cell.angle_beta   90.00
_cell.angle_gamma   90.00
#
_symmetry.space_group_name_H-M   'P 1'
#
loop_
_entity.id
_entity.type
_entity.pdbx_description
1 polymer ?
#
loop_
_entity_poly.entity_id
_entity_poly.type
_entity_poly.pdbx_seq_one_letter_code
_entity_poly.pdbx_strand_id
1 'polypeptide(L)'
;MTIYTIIEAPHTLPHESGSPQAVACEVASTWLGIDIPLEHLRAIENDSKYKTFAALNESELCTVFVDQERADVWGRGLQSVAGSIQEHQYAVWEIERGLATATDQLANIARTA
;
A
#
# COMPACT_ATOMS: atom_id res chain seq x y z
N MET A 1 21.89 6.47 -2.38
CA MET A 1 20.97 5.32 -2.42
C MET A 1 20.27 5.26 -1.08
N THR A 2 18.94 5.39 -1.08
CA THR A 2 18.17 5.48 0.17
C THR A 2 17.26 4.27 0.28
N ILE A 3 17.19 3.72 1.48
CA ILE A 3 16.33 2.59 1.83
C ILE A 3 15.27 3.16 2.74
N TYR A 4 14.01 2.90 2.43
CA TYR A 4 12.88 3.31 3.24
C TYR A 4 12.25 2.10 3.92
N THR A 5 12.06 2.19 5.23
CA THR A 5 11.20 1.29 5.98
C THR A 5 9.77 1.84 5.90
N ILE A 6 8.82 0.98 5.52
CA ILE A 6 7.41 1.33 5.43
C ILE A 6 6.74 0.90 6.73
N ILE A 7 5.99 1.81 7.33
CA ILE A 7 5.24 1.58 8.55
C ILE A 7 3.78 1.97 8.39
N GLU A 8 2.90 1.38 9.21
CA GLU A 8 1.53 1.86 9.38
C GLU A 8 1.50 3.06 10.34
N ALA A 9 0.83 4.13 9.95
CA ALA A 9 0.78 5.41 10.63
C ALA A 9 -0.53 6.17 10.31
N PRO A 10 -1.67 5.77 10.92
CA PRO A 10 -3.03 6.20 10.53
C PRO A 10 -3.36 7.68 10.79
N HIS A 11 -2.44 8.44 11.40
CA HIS A 11 -2.64 9.84 11.78
C HIS A 11 -1.46 10.74 11.39
N THR A 12 -0.78 10.40 10.30
CA THR A 12 0.35 11.20 9.83
C THR A 12 -0.01 12.04 8.61
N LEU A 13 0.69 13.15 8.43
CA LEU A 13 0.57 13.91 7.19
C LEU A 13 1.10 13.05 6.03
N PRO A 14 0.48 13.10 4.85
CA PRO A 14 1.03 12.43 3.68
C PRO A 14 2.40 13.00 3.32
N HIS A 15 3.22 12.18 2.66
CA HIS A 15 4.47 12.67 2.06
C HIS A 15 4.17 13.61 0.89
N GLU A 16 5.15 14.46 0.55
CA GLU A 16 5.03 15.30 -0.64
C GLU A 16 4.94 14.42 -1.89
N SER A 17 3.98 14.70 -2.77
CA SER A 17 3.77 13.94 -4.01
C SER A 17 5.03 13.93 -4.87
N GLY A 18 5.41 12.77 -5.39
CA GLY A 18 6.62 12.58 -6.19
C GLY A 18 7.93 12.55 -5.39
N SER A 19 7.91 12.79 -4.08
CA SER A 19 9.10 12.58 -3.24
C SER A 19 9.49 11.09 -3.19
N PRO A 20 10.78 10.76 -2.97
CA PRO A 20 11.21 9.37 -2.80
C PRO A 20 10.42 8.60 -1.73
N GLN A 21 10.00 9.28 -0.66
CA GLN A 21 9.18 8.71 0.40
C GLN A 21 7.76 8.39 -0.06
N ALA A 22 7.11 9.30 -0.80
CA ALA A 22 5.78 9.05 -1.36
C ALA A 22 5.82 7.88 -2.34
N VAL A 23 6.81 7.86 -3.23
CA VAL A 23 7.02 6.75 -4.18
C VAL A 23 7.26 5.43 -3.45
N ALA A 24 8.03 5.43 -2.35
CA ALA A 24 8.23 4.22 -1.56
C ALA A 24 6.92 3.68 -0.96
N CYS A 25 6.04 4.54 -0.45
CA CYS A 25 4.71 4.14 0.03
C CYS A 25 3.82 3.62 -1.12
N GLU A 26 3.83 4.29 -2.29
CA GLU A 26 3.05 3.88 -3.46
C GLU A 26 3.51 2.52 -3.99
N VAL A 27 4.82 2.28 -4.05
CA VAL A 27 5.39 0.98 -4.41
C VAL A 27 4.91 -0.10 -3.44
N ALA A 28 4.93 0.19 -2.14
CA ALA A 28 4.52 -0.76 -1.11
C ALA A 28 3.03 -1.11 -1.20
N SER A 29 2.16 -0.11 -1.38
CA SER A 29 0.72 -0.33 -1.54
C SER A 29 0.41 -1.07 -2.84
N THR A 30 0.86 -0.55 -3.99
CA THR A 30 0.45 -1.06 -5.30
C THR A 30 1.11 -2.38 -5.68
N TRP A 31 2.43 -2.51 -5.48
CA TRP A 31 3.21 -3.64 -6.02
C TRP A 31 3.46 -4.74 -5.01
N LEU A 32 3.59 -4.39 -3.72
CA LEU A 32 3.73 -5.39 -2.66
C LEU A 32 2.37 -5.83 -2.10
N GLY A 33 1.27 -5.20 -2.54
CA GLY A 33 -0.09 -5.61 -2.19
C GLY A 33 -0.40 -5.42 -0.71
N ILE A 34 0.19 -4.41 -0.08
CA ILE A 34 -0.13 -4.07 1.31
C ILE A 34 -1.55 -3.49 1.33
N ASP A 35 -2.45 -4.22 1.99
CA ASP A 35 -3.87 -3.85 2.16
C ASP A 35 -4.05 -2.80 3.27
N ILE A 36 -3.31 -1.69 3.14
CA ILE A 36 -3.38 -0.53 4.03
C ILE A 36 -3.51 0.71 3.15
N PRO A 37 -4.44 1.63 3.45
CA PRO A 37 -4.60 2.87 2.70
C PRO A 37 -3.29 3.65 2.63
N LEU A 38 -3.01 4.24 1.46
CA LEU A 38 -1.74 4.95 1.22
C LEU A 38 -1.53 6.09 2.24
N GLU A 39 -2.61 6.76 2.64
CA GLU A 39 -2.63 7.81 3.67
C GLU A 39 -2.26 7.31 5.07
N HIS A 40 -2.33 5.99 5.30
CA HIS A 40 -1.90 5.34 6.54
C HIS A 40 -0.49 4.75 6.40
N LEU A 41 0.18 4.88 5.25
CA LEU A 41 1.55 4.40 5.09
C LEU A 41 2.55 5.54 5.26
N ARG A 42 3.64 5.25 5.97
CA ARG A 42 4.76 6.19 6.13
C ARG A 42 6.09 5.52 5.80
N ALA A 43 6.79 6.07 4.82
CA ALA A 43 8.20 5.78 4.58
C ALA A 43 9.09 6.58 5.54
N ILE A 44 9.94 5.88 6.29
CA ILE A 44 11.02 6.45 7.12
C ILE A 44 12.36 5.96 6.60
N GLU A 45 13.39 6.81 6.64
CA GLU A 45 14.73 6.38 6.23
C GLU A 45 15.24 5.28 7.18
N ASN A 46 15.84 4.25 6.58
CA ASN A 46 16.25 3.02 7.27
C ASN A 46 17.35 3.24 8.31
N ASP A 47 18.11 4.32 8.20
CA ASP A 47 19.13 4.76 9.17
C ASP A 47 18.58 5.76 10.21
N SER A 48 17.31 6.13 10.14
CA SER A 48 16.71 7.02 11.12
C SER A 48 16.56 6.33 12.48
N LYS A 49 16.70 7.12 13.55
CA LYS A 49 16.49 6.66 14.93
C LYS A 49 15.07 6.11 15.16
N TYR A 50 14.12 6.48 14.31
CA TYR A 50 12.73 6.03 14.37
C TYR A 50 12.55 4.59 13.91
N LYS A 51 13.48 4.04 13.11
CA LYS A 51 13.40 2.64 12.68
C LYS A 51 13.38 1.68 13.86
N THR A 52 14.27 1.87 14.84
CA THR A 52 14.31 1.00 16.02
C THR A 52 12.99 1.02 16.78
N PHE A 53 12.31 2.17 16.85
CA PHE A 53 10.99 2.27 17.47
C PHE A 53 9.89 1.58 16.64
N ALA A 54 9.93 1.72 15.32
CA ALA A 54 8.98 1.04 14.43
C ALA A 54 9.11 -0.49 14.51
N ALA A 55 10.34 -0.99 14.51
CA ALA A 55 10.62 -2.42 14.66
C ALA A 55 10.16 -2.96 16.02
N LEU A 56 10.33 -2.18 17.10
CA LEU A 56 9.89 -2.58 18.44
C LEU A 56 8.38 -2.54 18.63
N ASN A 57 7.67 -1.68 17.90
CA ASN A 57 6.22 -1.57 17.95
C ASN A 57 5.51 -2.47 16.93
N GLU A 58 6.24 -3.38 16.28
CA GLU A 58 5.72 -4.26 15.21
C GLU A 58 5.00 -3.51 14.08
N SER A 59 5.27 -2.22 13.93
CA SER A 59 4.61 -1.37 12.92
C SER A 59 5.35 -1.37 11.59
N GLU A 60 6.48 -2.07 11.49
CA GLU A 60 7.25 -2.26 10.25
C GLU A 60 6.57 -3.29 9.35
N LEU A 61 6.26 -2.88 8.13
CA LEU A 61 5.55 -3.69 7.15
C LEU A 61 6.50 -4.28 6.11
N CYS A 62 7.34 -3.43 5.53
CA CYS A 62 8.31 -3.83 4.52
C CYS A 62 9.43 -2.79 4.37
N THR A 63 10.38 -3.09 3.50
CA THR A 63 11.46 -2.18 3.12
C THR A 63 11.47 -1.98 1.60
N VAL A 64 11.57 -0.73 1.16
CA VAL A 64 11.54 -0.35 -0.26
C VAL A 64 12.76 0.50 -0.61
N PHE A 65 13.32 0.25 -1.79
CA PHE A 65 14.52 0.93 -2.29
C PHE A 65 14.12 2.02 -3.28
N VAL A 66 14.25 3.29 -2.88
CA VAL A 66 13.96 4.44 -3.74
C VAL A 66 15.02 5.52 -3.54
N ASP A 67 15.53 6.07 -4.63
CA ASP A 67 16.31 7.30 -4.65
C ASP A 67 15.70 8.28 -5.66
N GLN A 68 16.27 9.47 -5.80
CA GLN A 68 15.71 10.52 -6.64
C GLN A 68 15.58 10.08 -8.11
N GLU A 69 16.57 9.38 -8.66
CA GLU A 69 16.51 8.88 -10.04
C GLU A 69 15.33 7.92 -10.23
N ARG A 70 15.12 6.99 -9.29
CA ARG A 70 13.98 6.07 -9.34
C ARG A 70 12.65 6.77 -9.13
N ALA A 71 12.59 7.79 -8.27
CA ALA A 71 11.41 8.62 -8.09
C ALA A 71 11.04 9.37 -9.40
N ASP A 72 12.04 9.87 -10.11
CA ASP A 72 11.83 10.53 -11.40
C ASP A 72 11.35 9.55 -12.47
N VAL A 73 11.91 8.33 -12.51
CA VAL A 73 11.43 7.25 -13.40
C VAL A 73 9.99 6.86 -13.06
N TRP A 74 9.67 6.80 -11.77
CA TRP A 74 8.33 6.51 -11.31
C TRP A 74 7.31 7.51 -11.85
N GLY A 75 7.56 8.81 -11.64
CA GLY A 75 6.69 9.88 -12.13
C GLY A 75 6.56 9.93 -13.65
N ARG A 76 7.62 9.58 -14.40
CA ARG A 76 7.60 9.64 -15.88
C ARG A 76 6.84 8.50 -16.55
N GLY A 77 6.65 7.36 -15.89
CA GLY A 77 6.09 6.20 -16.61
C GLY A 77 5.49 5.08 -15.77
N LEU A 78 5.85 4.92 -14.50
CA LEU A 78 5.29 3.84 -13.68
C LEU A 78 4.01 4.25 -12.97
N GLN A 79 3.81 5.54 -12.69
CA GLN A 79 2.62 6.04 -12.01
C GLN A 79 1.32 5.70 -12.74
N SER A 80 1.30 5.82 -14.08
CA SER A 80 0.12 5.44 -14.87
C SER A 80 -0.18 3.94 -14.79
N VAL A 81 0.86 3.10 -14.79
CA VAL A 81 0.71 1.65 -14.67
C VAL A 81 0.22 1.29 -13.27
N ALA A 82 0.76 1.94 -12.23
CA ALA A 82 0.32 1.78 -10.85
C ALA A 82 -1.17 2.08 -10.69
N GLY A 83 -1.66 3.17 -11.31
CA GLY A 83 -3.09 3.49 -11.32
C GLY A 83 -3.94 2.38 -11.94
N SER A 84 -3.55 1.86 -13.11
CA SER A 84 -4.28 0.73 -13.75
C SER A 84 -4.25 -0.55 -12.91
N ILE A 85 -3.15 -0.83 -12.20
CA ILE A 85 -3.07 -1.98 -11.28
C ILE A 85 -4.06 -1.81 -10.13
N GLN A 86 -4.13 -0.61 -9.52
CA GLN A 86 -5.07 -0.34 -8.43
C GLN A 86 -6.53 -0.44 -8.87
N GLU A 87 -6.87 0.10 -10.05
CA GLU A 87 -8.21 -0.06 -10.63
C GLU A 87 -8.58 -1.54 -10.83
N HIS A 88 -7.62 -2.34 -11.30
CA HIS A 88 -7.84 -3.77 -11.49
C HIS A 88 -8.01 -4.51 -10.17
N GLN A 89 -7.16 -4.23 -9.17
CA GLN A 89 -7.27 -4.79 -7.82
C GLN A 89 -8.63 -4.46 -7.18
N TYR A 90 -9.09 -3.21 -7.32
CA TYR A 90 -10.41 -2.80 -6.83
C TYR A 90 -11.54 -3.56 -7.54
N ALA A 91 -11.46 -3.74 -8.86
CA ALA A 91 -12.46 -4.50 -9.61
C ALA A 91 -12.51 -5.98 -9.17
N VAL A 92 -11.35 -6.60 -8.92
CA VAL A 92 -11.28 -7.97 -8.37
C VAL A 92 -11.92 -8.03 -6.99
N TRP A 93 -11.60 -7.10 -6.10
CA TRP A 93 -12.17 -7.04 -4.75
C TRP A 93 -13.71 -6.89 -4.78
N GLU A 94 -14.25 -6.05 -5.66
CA GLU A 94 -15.71 -5.92 -5.85
C GLU A 94 -16.36 -7.23 -6.29
N ILE A 95 -15.72 -7.96 -7.20
CA ILE A 95 -16.21 -9.27 -7.67
C ILE A 95 -16.20 -10.29 -6.53
N GLU A 96 -15.11 -10.37 -5.78
CA GLU A 96 -14.97 -11.29 -4.64
C GLU A 96 -16.04 -11.00 -3.56
N ARG A 97 -16.26 -9.72 -3.25
CA ARG A 97 -17.31 -9.30 -2.32
C ARG A 97 -18.71 -9.66 -2.81
N GLY A 98 -18.97 -9.47 -4.10
CA GLY A 98 -20.23 -9.86 -4.74
C GLY A 98 -20.47 -11.37 -4.66
N LEU A 99 -19.45 -12.17 -4.91
CA LEU A 99 -19.51 -13.63 -4.83
C LEU A 99 -19.79 -14.11 -3.40
N ALA A 100 -19.10 -13.54 -2.40
CA ALA A 100 -19.35 -13.86 -1.00
C ALA A 100 -20.80 -13.57 -0.60
N THR A 101 -21.32 -12.39 -0.98
CA THR A 101 -22.70 -11.98 -0.70
C THR A 101 -23.72 -12.93 -1.33
N ALA A 102 -23.51 -13.30 -2.60
CA ALA A 102 -24.40 -14.23 -3.30
C ALA A 102 -24.38 -15.62 -2.66
N THR A 103 -23.21 -16.09 -2.24
CA THR A 103 -23.04 -17.39 -1.55
C THR A 103 -23.79 -17.39 -0.21
N ASP A 104 -23.69 -16.31 0.57
CA ASP A 104 -24.40 -16.16 1.84
C ASP A 104 -25.93 -16.12 1.65
N GLN A 105 -26.40 -15.43 0.61
CA GLN A 105 -27.83 -15.40 0.27
C GLN A 105 -28.35 -16.80 -0.09
N LEU A 106 -27.62 -17.55 -0.92
CA LEU A 106 -27.98 -18.93 -1.27
C LEU A 106 -27.98 -19.84 -0.04
N ALA A 107 -26.99 -19.72 0.84
CA ALA A 107 -26.91 -20.48 2.07
C ALA A 107 -28.06 -20.16 3.05
N ASN A 108 -28.56 -18.93 3.05
CA ASN A 108 -29.73 -18.54 3.83
C ASN A 108 -31.02 -19.10 3.23
N ILE A 109 -31.20 -18.99 1.91
CA ILE A 109 -32.37 -19.58 1.21
C ILE A 109 -32.46 -21.08 1.50
N ALA A 110 -31.35 -21.81 1.35
CA ALA A 110 -31.28 -23.25 1.60
C ALA A 110 -31.57 -23.64 3.07
N ARG A 111 -31.34 -22.74 4.03
CA ARG A 111 -31.69 -22.95 5.44
C ARG A 111 -33.15 -22.66 5.76
N THR A 112 -33.80 -21.82 4.96
CA THR A 112 -35.20 -21.41 5.14
C THR A 112 -36.20 -22.17 4.27
N ALA A 113 -35.70 -22.98 3.33
CA ALA A 113 -36.47 -23.89 2.49
C ALA A 113 -36.61 -25.26 3.16
#